data_AF-A0A4U8S374-F1
#
_entry.id   AF-A0A4U8S374-F1
#
_cell.length_a   1.000
_cell.length_b   1.000
_cell.length_c   1.000
_cell.angle_alpha   90.00
_cell.angle_beta   90.00
_cell.angle_gamma   90.00
#
_symmetry.space_group_name_H-M   'P 1'
#
loop_
_entity.id
_entity.type
_entity.pdbx_description
1 polymer ?
#
loop_
_entity_poly.entity_id
_entity_poly.type
_entity_poly.pdbx_seq_one_letter_code
_entity_poly.pdbx_strand_id
1 'polypeptide(L)'
;MALSAEVINDLHIIKSTGKLKTYEAFFAFKNELETFIPNILSSDDPILRLYFVQAFPISSYVLGYILKLRNIDKVRIEIIVDDLRLFMFFDEVDMVDEFKIKIMEM
;
A
#
# COMPACT_ATOMS: atom_id res chain seq x y z
N MET A 1 -6.62 -11.65 4.57
CA MET A 1 -6.24 -10.57 3.64
C MET A 1 -5.94 -11.22 2.31
N ALA A 2 -6.35 -10.60 1.21
CA ALA A 2 -6.08 -11.06 -0.15
C ALA A 2 -5.41 -9.93 -0.94
N LEU A 3 -4.40 -10.25 -1.75
CA LEU A 3 -3.78 -9.32 -2.67
C LEU A 3 -4.20 -9.62 -4.11
N SER A 4 -4.37 -8.60 -4.92
CA SER A 4 -4.48 -8.72 -6.37
C SER A 4 -3.65 -7.63 -7.04
N ALA A 5 -3.07 -7.95 -8.20
CA ALA A 5 -2.25 -7.03 -8.96
C ALA A 5 -2.82 -6.84 -10.36
N GLU A 6 -2.85 -5.59 -10.82
CA GLU A 6 -3.27 -5.18 -12.15
C GLU A 6 -2.28 -4.15 -12.69
N VAL A 7 -2.06 -4.15 -14.02
CA VAL A 7 -1.24 -3.14 -14.69
C VAL A 7 -2.13 -2.41 -15.68
N ILE A 8 -2.27 -1.09 -15.53
CA ILE A 8 -3.11 -0.26 -16.40
C ILE A 8 -2.28 0.93 -16.85
N ASN A 9 -2.01 1.04 -18.16
CA ASN A 9 -1.20 2.14 -18.74
C ASN A 9 0.12 2.36 -17.96
N ASP A 10 0.88 1.28 -17.75
CA ASP A 10 2.15 1.25 -17.00
C ASP A 10 2.05 1.60 -15.50
N LEU A 11 0.84 1.86 -14.98
CA LEU A 11 0.60 1.98 -13.55
C LEU A 11 0.43 0.60 -12.93
N HIS A 12 1.27 0.29 -11.95
CA HIS A 12 1.15 -0.93 -11.16
C HIS A 12 0.17 -0.71 -10.00
N ILE A 13 -0.99 -1.37 -10.08
CA ILE A 13 -2.03 -1.30 -9.08
C ILE A 13 -2.00 -2.59 -8.26
N ILE A 14 -1.89 -2.46 -6.94
CA ILE A 14 -1.99 -3.58 -6.02
C ILE A 14 -3.10 -3.30 -5.03
N LYS A 15 -4.07 -4.20 -4.97
CA LYS A 15 -5.22 -4.12 -4.06
C LYS A 15 -5.06 -5.13 -2.95
N SER A 16 -4.97 -4.64 -1.71
CA SER A 16 -5.01 -5.43 -0.49
C SER A 16 -6.40 -5.33 0.14
N THR A 17 -7.11 -6.46 0.19
CA THR A 17 -8.46 -6.53 0.75
C THR A 17 -8.46 -7.23 2.11
N GLY A 18 -9.05 -6.59 3.10
CA GLY A 18 -9.19 -7.08 4.47
C GLY A 18 -8.09 -6.59 5.42
N LYS A 19 -8.31 -6.82 6.71
CA LYS A 19 -7.52 -6.25 7.81
C LYS A 19 -6.06 -6.72 7.81
N LEU A 20 -5.16 -5.80 8.14
CA LEU A 20 -3.71 -6.02 8.30
C LEU A 20 -3.24 -5.81 9.75
N LYS A 21 -4.03 -6.30 10.70
CA LYS A 21 -3.83 -6.07 12.15
C LYS A 21 -2.79 -7.01 12.78
N THR A 22 -2.69 -8.25 12.33
CA THR A 22 -1.80 -9.27 12.93
C THR A 22 -0.48 -9.37 12.19
N TYR A 23 0.53 -9.90 12.86
CA TYR A 23 1.84 -10.14 12.24
C TYR A 23 1.74 -11.11 11.06
N GLU A 24 0.91 -12.15 11.16
CA GLU A 24 0.70 -13.13 10.09
C GLU A 24 0.08 -12.50 8.85
N ALA A 25 -0.93 -11.63 9.05
CA ALA A 25 -1.55 -10.89 7.96
C ALA A 25 -0.56 -9.93 7.29
N PHE A 26 0.26 -9.23 8.09
CA PHE A 26 1.35 -8.40 7.59
C PHE A 26 2.38 -9.23 6.81
N PHE A 27 2.81 -10.37 7.35
CA PHE A 27 3.86 -11.19 6.74
C PHE A 27 3.40 -11.78 5.40
N ALA A 28 2.14 -12.22 5.32
CA ALA A 28 1.52 -12.63 4.06
C ALA A 28 1.50 -11.47 3.04
N PHE A 29 1.06 -10.28 3.46
CA PHE A 29 1.04 -9.08 2.63
C PHE A 29 2.43 -8.72 2.11
N LYS A 30 3.43 -8.73 3.00
CA LYS A 30 4.83 -8.42 2.69
C LYS A 30 5.36 -9.38 1.62
N ASN A 31 5.26 -10.69 1.87
CA ASN A 31 5.83 -11.69 0.97
C ASN A 31 5.18 -11.63 -0.40
N GLU A 32 3.86 -11.44 -0.46
CA GLU A 32 3.13 -11.33 -1.72
C GLU A 32 3.50 -10.03 -2.46
N LEU A 33 3.54 -8.91 -1.75
CA LEU A 33 3.97 -7.63 -2.33
C LEU A 33 5.40 -7.69 -2.90
N GLU A 34 6.33 -8.35 -2.19
CA GLU A 34 7.72 -8.52 -2.63
C GLU A 34 7.86 -9.24 -3.98
N THR A 35 6.89 -10.09 -4.35
CA THR A 35 6.89 -10.74 -5.66
C THR A 35 6.64 -9.76 -6.82
N PHE A 36 6.00 -8.62 -6.56
CA PHE A 36 5.68 -7.61 -7.57
C PHE A 36 6.72 -6.50 -7.66
N ILE A 37 7.50 -6.25 -6.59
CA ILE A 37 8.46 -5.14 -6.52
C ILE A 37 9.47 -5.14 -7.69
N PRO A 38 10.10 -6.26 -8.09
CA PRO A 38 11.05 -6.25 -9.20
C PRO A 38 10.44 -5.78 -10.52
N ASN A 39 9.19 -6.19 -10.80
CA ASN A 39 8.48 -5.80 -12.01
C ASN A 39 8.14 -4.32 -11.98
N ILE A 40 7.69 -3.80 -10.83
CA ILE A 40 7.41 -2.37 -10.65
C ILE A 40 8.66 -1.55 -10.93
N LEU A 41 9.79 -1.88 -10.29
CA LEU A 41 11.05 -1.15 -10.41
C LEU A 41 11.68 -1.22 -11.81
N SER A 42 11.24 -2.14 -12.67
CA SER A 42 11.73 -2.28 -14.04
C SER A 42 11.00 -1.39 -15.04
N SER A 43 9.94 -0.69 -14.62
CA SER A 43 9.18 0.24 -15.48
C SER A 43 9.87 1.61 -15.59
N ASP A 44 9.62 2.33 -16.69
CA ASP A 44 10.26 3.63 -16.98
C ASP A 44 9.87 4.73 -15.98
N ASP A 45 8.66 4.68 -15.41
CA ASP A 45 8.25 5.53 -14.29
C ASP A 45 7.52 4.71 -13.20
N PRO A 46 8.27 4.10 -12.25
CA PRO A 46 7.75 3.09 -11.35
C PRO A 46 6.89 3.71 -10.25
N ILE A 47 5.60 3.83 -10.50
CA ILE A 47 4.59 4.20 -9.51
C ILE A 47 3.79 2.96 -9.11
N LEU A 48 3.89 2.61 -7.83
CA LEU A 48 3.05 1.62 -7.19
C LEU A 48 1.84 2.32 -6.55
N ARG A 49 0.63 2.01 -7.04
CA ARG A 49 -0.61 2.43 -6.39
C ARG A 49 -1.16 1.29 -5.52
N LEU A 50 -1.14 1.48 -4.21
CA LEU A 50 -1.66 0.56 -3.22
C LEU A 50 -3.09 0.92 -2.85
N TYR A 51 -4.04 0.02 -3.11
CA TYR A 51 -5.40 0.12 -2.63
C TYR A 51 -5.57 -0.71 -1.36
N PHE A 52 -5.90 -0.06 -0.26
CA PHE A 52 -6.33 -0.71 0.97
C PHE A 52 -7.85 -0.71 1.03
N VAL A 53 -8.44 -1.89 0.87
CA VAL A 53 -9.90 -2.09 0.85
C VAL A 53 -10.32 -2.87 2.09
N GLN A 54 -11.21 -2.32 2.90
CA GLN A 54 -11.64 -2.87 4.19
C GLN A 54 -10.45 -3.23 5.10
N ALA A 55 -9.39 -2.44 5.03
CA ALA A 55 -8.12 -2.75 5.67
C ALA A 55 -8.02 -2.23 7.12
N PHE A 56 -8.93 -1.35 7.55
CA PHE A 56 -8.90 -0.82 8.92
C PHE A 56 -9.22 -1.92 9.95
N PRO A 57 -8.43 -2.05 11.04
CA PRO A 57 -7.18 -1.34 11.32
C PRO A 57 -5.95 -1.99 10.65
N ILE A 58 -4.95 -1.15 10.37
CA ILE A 58 -3.62 -1.57 9.89
C ILE A 58 -2.61 -1.54 11.05
N SER A 59 -1.68 -2.50 11.08
CA SER A 59 -0.61 -2.56 12.08
C SER A 59 0.59 -1.67 11.74
N SER A 60 1.37 -1.29 12.75
CA SER A 60 2.61 -0.52 12.59
C SER A 60 3.66 -1.25 11.73
N TYR A 61 3.60 -2.58 11.63
CA TYR A 61 4.45 -3.37 10.73
C TYR A 61 4.24 -2.97 9.26
N VAL A 62 2.98 -2.75 8.85
CA VAL A 62 2.67 -2.29 7.49
C VAL A 62 3.22 -0.90 7.26
N LEU A 63 3.05 0.02 8.22
CA LEU A 63 3.59 1.39 8.14
C LEU A 63 5.10 1.38 7.97
N GLY A 64 5.82 0.66 8.83
CA GLY A 64 7.27 0.53 8.75
C GLY A 64 7.73 -0.05 7.41
N TYR A 65 6.97 -1.01 6.86
CA TYR A 65 7.31 -1.63 5.59
C TYR A 65 7.07 -0.70 4.39
N ILE A 66 5.95 0.01 4.30
CA ILE A 66 5.71 0.98 3.22
C ILE A 66 6.70 2.15 3.29
N LEU A 67 7.10 2.58 4.49
CA LEU A 67 8.17 3.56 4.70
C LEU A 67 9.53 3.04 4.22
N LYS A 68 9.85 1.77 4.49
CA LYS A 68 11.08 1.14 3.98
C LYS A 68 11.09 1.13 2.45
N LEU A 69 9.99 0.71 1.82
CA LEU A 69 9.87 0.67 0.35
C LEU A 69 10.07 2.07 -0.26
N ARG A 70 9.49 3.10 0.34
CA ARG A 70 9.61 4.48 -0.14
C ARG A 70 11.00 5.07 0.11
N ASN A 71 11.49 5.00 1.34
CA ASN A 71 12.66 5.75 1.78
C ASN A 71 13.98 5.04 1.48
N ILE A 72 14.00 3.70 1.53
CA ILE A 72 15.19 2.89 1.30
C ILE A 72 15.21 2.38 -0.13
N ASP A 73 14.14 1.70 -0.56
CA ASP A 73 14.09 1.07 -1.89
C ASP A 73 13.70 2.03 -3.02
N LYS A 74 13.35 3.27 -2.68
CA LYS A 74 13.00 4.34 -3.63
C LYS A 74 11.79 4.02 -4.52
N VAL A 75 10.88 3.16 -4.05
CA VAL A 75 9.60 2.91 -4.73
C VAL A 75 8.72 4.14 -4.57
N ARG A 76 8.21 4.70 -5.68
CA ARG A 76 7.20 5.77 -5.61
C ARG A 76 5.86 5.13 -5.30
N ILE A 77 5.28 5.45 -4.14
CA ILE A 77 4.03 4.84 -3.66
C ILE A 77 2.93 5.90 -3.60
N GLU A 78 1.78 5.57 -4.15
CA GLU A 78 0.51 6.28 -3.93
C GLU A 78 -0.46 5.33 -3.21
N ILE A 79 -1.20 5.81 -2.21
CA ILE A 79 -2.15 4.98 -1.46
C ILE A 79 -3.58 5.46 -1.71
N ILE A 80 -4.49 4.51 -1.96
CA ILE A 80 -5.93 4.74 -1.95
C ILE A 80 -6.56 3.89 -0.85
N VAL A 81 -7.47 4.49 -0.09
CA VAL A 81 -8.23 3.82 0.98
C VAL A 81 -9.73 3.94 0.72
N ASP A 82 -10.50 2.95 1.15
CA ASP A 82 -11.97 2.94 1.07
C ASP A 82 -12.66 3.27 2.40
N ASP A 83 -11.89 3.52 3.46
CA ASP A 83 -12.39 3.72 4.83
C ASP A 83 -11.86 5.03 5.42
N LEU A 84 -12.78 5.92 5.84
CA LEU A 84 -12.46 7.21 6.45
C LEU A 84 -11.60 7.07 7.72
N ARG A 85 -11.81 6.02 8.52
CA ARG A 85 -11.02 5.77 9.74
C ARG A 85 -9.58 5.44 9.37
N LEU A 86 -9.36 4.75 8.26
CA LEU A 86 -8.01 4.47 7.77
C LEU A 86 -7.35 5.73 7.22
N PHE A 87 -8.11 6.56 6.49
CA PHE A 87 -7.60 7.86 6.04
C PHE A 87 -7.17 8.74 7.22
N MET A 88 -8.05 8.91 8.21
CA MET A 88 -7.76 9.68 9.43
C MET A 88 -6.57 9.11 10.18
N PHE A 89 -6.45 7.78 10.28
CA PHE A 89 -5.28 7.16 10.89
C PHE A 89 -3.98 7.56 10.19
N PHE A 90 -3.96 7.62 8.87
CA PHE A 90 -2.78 8.07 8.13
C PHE A 90 -2.51 9.57 8.30
N ASP A 91 -3.56 10.38 8.44
CA ASP A 91 -3.46 11.82 8.72
C ASP A 91 -2.86 12.08 10.10
N GLU A 92 -3.30 11.34 11.12
CA GLU A 92 -2.79 11.40 12.49
C GLU A 92 -1.29 11.05 12.61
N VAL A 93 -0.75 10.27 11.67
CA VAL A 93 0.68 9.91 11.61
C VAL A 93 1.45 10.67 10.53
N ASP A 94 0.89 11.76 10.01
CA ASP A 94 1.50 12.67 9.03
C ASP A 94 1.94 11.98 7.71
N MET A 95 1.27 10.90 7.30
CA MET A 95 1.63 10.13 6.11
C MET A 95 0.82 10.48 4.85
N VAL A 96 -0.21 11.33 4.98
CA VAL A 96 -1.11 11.67 3.86
C VAL A 96 -0.35 12.32 2.70
N ASP A 97 0.39 13.39 2.96
CA ASP A 97 1.16 14.09 1.93
C ASP A 97 2.33 13.25 1.43
N GLU A 98 2.93 12.47 2.33
CA GLU A 98 4.03 11.57 2.03
C GLU A 98 3.65 10.54 0.94
N PHE A 99 2.52 9.87 1.11
CA PHE A 99 2.10 8.79 0.21
C PHE A 99 0.98 9.21 -0.74
N LYS A 100 0.72 10.53 -0.87
CA LYS A 100 -0.37 11.10 -1.66
C LYS A 100 -1.69 10.36 -1.43
N ILE A 101 -2.01 10.14 -0.17
CA ILE A 101 -3.10 9.26 0.23
C ILE A 101 -4.43 9.88 -0.17
N LYS A 102 -5.29 9.09 -0.82
CA LYS A 102 -6.63 9.52 -1.22
C LYS A 102 -7.68 8.58 -0.67
N ILE A 103 -8.82 9.12 -0.29
CA ILE A 103 -10.03 8.34 -0.04
C ILE A 103 -10.83 8.21 -1.34
N MET A 104 -11.29 7.01 -1.64
CA MET A 104 -12.22 6.77 -2.74
C MET A 104 -13.31 5.82 -2.22
N GLU A 105 -14.48 6.38 -1.92
CA GLU A 105 -15.64 5.57 -1.56
C GLU A 105 -16.01 4.70 -2.77
N MET A 106 -16.01 3.37 -2.57
CA MET A 106 -16.38 2.38 -3.59
C MET A 106 -17.82 1.91 -3.41
#